data_AF-A0AAV2HT59-F1
#
_entry.id   AF-A0AAV2HT59-F1
#
_cell.length_a   1.000
_cell.length_b   1.000
_cell.length_c   1.000
_cell.angle_alpha   90.00
_cell.angle_beta   90.00
_cell.angle_gamma   90.00
#
_symmetry.space_group_name_H-M   'P 1'
#
loop_
_entity.id
_entity.type
_entity.pdbx_description
1 polymer ?
#
loop_
_entity_poly.entity_id
_entity_poly.type
_entity_poly.pdbx_seq_one_letter_code
_entity_poly.pdbx_strand_id
1 'polypeptide(L)'
;MFRCGHCKRLAPTYEKAAKTLLKNDPPIPLAKVDATKETDLAQKYQIEGYPTLKIFRKGNPSPYNGKTDSEYDIVVFMKNQVGDGA
;
A
#
# COMPACT_ATOMS: atom_id res chain seq x y z
N MET A 1 -20.13 15.21 -1.67
CA MET A 1 -19.51 15.41 -3.01
C MET A 1 -18.26 14.54 -3.10
N PHE A 2 -18.43 13.28 -3.52
CA PHE A 2 -17.40 12.23 -3.60
C PHE A 2 -16.45 12.43 -4.79
N ARG A 3 -15.77 13.57 -4.88
CA ARG A 3 -14.59 13.66 -5.74
C ARG A 3 -13.44 13.01 -4.99
N CYS A 4 -13.14 11.76 -5.34
CA CYS A 4 -11.93 11.09 -4.90
C CYS A 4 -10.70 11.77 -5.55
N GLY A 5 -10.38 12.98 -5.10
CA GLY A 5 -9.15 13.71 -5.44
C GLY A 5 -7.92 13.11 -4.75
N HIS A 6 -8.13 12.36 -3.67
CA HIS A 6 -7.08 11.66 -2.93
C HIS A 6 -6.49 10.50 -3.74
N CYS A 7 -7.30 9.66 -4.40
CA CYS A 7 -6.77 8.55 -5.23
C CYS A 7 -5.83 9.00 -6.36
N LYS A 8 -6.13 10.10 -7.05
CA LYS A 8 -5.30 10.57 -8.18
C LYS A 8 -3.96 11.16 -7.74
N ARG A 9 -3.88 11.78 -6.57
CA ARG A 9 -2.61 12.28 -6.02
C ARG A 9 -1.77 11.16 -5.39
N LEU A 10 -2.43 10.12 -4.90
CA LEU A 10 -1.80 9.00 -4.22
C LEU A 10 -1.06 8.10 -5.21
N ALA A 11 -1.56 7.90 -6.43
CA ALA A 11 -0.89 7.07 -7.45
C ALA A 11 0.59 7.44 -7.71
N PRO A 12 0.95 8.69 -8.08
CA PRO A 12 2.36 9.04 -8.31
C PRO A 12 3.18 9.07 -7.00
N THR A 13 2.53 9.39 -5.89
CA THR A 13 3.12 9.46 -4.54
C THR A 13 3.48 8.06 -4.04
N TYR A 14 2.64 7.06 -4.31
CA TYR A 14 2.85 5.66 -4.00
C TYR A 14 3.99 5.06 -4.84
N GLU A 15 4.09 5.40 -6.13
CA GLU A 15 5.20 4.97 -6.97
C GLU A 15 6.55 5.56 -6.53
N LYS A 16 6.56 6.81 -6.05
CA LYS A 16 7.76 7.42 -5.44
C LYS A 16 8.14 6.74 -4.12
N ALA A 17 7.16 6.54 -3.23
CA ALA A 17 7.35 5.81 -1.99
C ALA A 17 7.94 4.41 -2.24
N ALA A 18 7.41 3.68 -3.23
CA ALA A 18 7.93 2.38 -3.66
C ALA A 18 9.40 2.42 -4.04
N LYS A 19 9.82 3.39 -4.86
CA LYS A 19 11.23 3.55 -5.25
C LYS A 19 12.12 3.86 -4.05
N THR A 20 11.66 4.69 -3.12
CA THR A 20 12.42 5.02 -1.90
C THR A 20 12.52 3.83 -0.96
N LEU A 21 11.45 3.06 -0.81
CA LEU A 21 11.39 1.88 0.05
C LEU A 21 12.17 0.69 -0.51
N LEU A 22 12.25 0.55 -1.82
CA LEU A 22 13.11 -0.45 -2.48
C LEU A 22 14.61 -0.16 -2.27
N LYS A 23 14.98 1.11 -2.07
CA LYS A 23 16.35 1.54 -1.77
C LYS A 23 16.70 1.48 -0.27
N ASN A 24 15.74 1.19 0.61
CA ASN A 24 16.04 1.02 2.03
C ASN A 24 16.49 -0.43 2.30
N ASP A 25 17.27 -0.60 3.36
CA ASP A 25 17.61 -1.90 3.93
C ASP A 25 16.77 -2.13 5.19
N PRO A 26 15.88 -3.14 5.22
CA PRO A 26 15.57 -4.10 4.17
C PRO A 26 14.63 -3.54 3.08
N PRO A 27 14.73 -4.04 1.84
CA PRO A 27 13.93 -3.56 0.72
C PRO A 27 12.47 -3.95 0.88
N ILE A 28 11.57 -2.96 0.81
CA ILE A 28 10.12 -3.17 0.92
C ILE A 28 9.48 -2.98 -0.46
N PRO A 29 9.22 -4.07 -1.21
CA PRO A 29 8.56 -3.99 -2.49
C PRO A 29 7.08 -3.62 -2.30
N LEU A 30 6.64 -2.60 -3.02
CA LEU A 30 5.25 -2.19 -3.12
C LEU A 30 4.69 -2.66 -4.46
N ALA A 31 3.54 -3.34 -4.44
CA ALA A 31 2.88 -3.85 -5.63
C ALA A 31 1.52 -3.16 -5.83
N LYS A 32 1.20 -2.84 -7.08
CA LYS A 32 -0.13 -2.36 -7.48
C LYS A 32 -0.86 -3.50 -8.18
N VAL A 33 -2.09 -3.78 -7.74
CA VAL A 33 -2.96 -4.79 -8.35
C VAL A 33 -4.25 -4.09 -8.76
N ASP A 34 -4.59 -4.18 -10.03
CA ASP A 34 -5.87 -3.71 -10.56
C ASP A 34 -6.96 -4.73 -10.26
N ALA A 35 -7.67 -4.55 -9.14
CA ALA A 35 -8.79 -5.40 -8.74
C ALA A 35 -9.99 -5.35 -9.72
N THR A 36 -10.02 -4.40 -10.67
CA THR A 36 -10.99 -4.39 -11.78
C THR A 36 -10.70 -5.44 -12.86
N LYS A 37 -9.43 -5.80 -13.04
CA LYS A 37 -8.98 -6.85 -13.96
C LYS A 37 -8.87 -8.20 -13.26
N GLU A 38 -8.35 -8.20 -12.04
CA GLU A 38 -8.15 -9.38 -11.20
C GLU A 38 -9.33 -9.53 -10.23
N THR A 39 -10.51 -9.90 -10.77
CA THR A 39 -11.73 -10.07 -9.98
C THR A 39 -11.65 -11.24 -8.98
N ASP A 40 -10.85 -12.27 -9.28
CA ASP A 40 -10.58 -13.40 -8.38
C ASP A 40 -9.84 -12.95 -7.11
N LEU A 41 -8.74 -12.20 -7.27
CA LEU A 41 -8.01 -11.61 -6.15
C LEU A 41 -8.87 -10.60 -5.39
N ALA A 42 -9.64 -9.77 -6.10
CA ALA A 42 -10.54 -8.80 -5.48
C ALA A 42 -11.57 -9.49 -4.56
N GLN A 43 -12.17 -10.60 -5.02
CA GLN A 43 -13.10 -11.39 -4.22
C GLN A 43 -12.40 -12.12 -3.07
N LYS A 44 -11.25 -12.77 -3.34
CA LYS A 44 -10.44 -13.48 -2.34
C LYS A 44 -10.00 -12.58 -1.19
N TYR A 45 -9.73 -11.31 -1.49
CA TYR A 45 -9.35 -10.30 -0.50
C TYR A 45 -10.51 -9.37 -0.11
N GLN A 46 -11.74 -9.62 -0.56
CA GLN A 46 -12.94 -8.81 -0.26
C GLN A 46 -12.68 -7.30 -0.42
N ILE A 47 -12.20 -6.90 -1.60
CA ILE A 47 -11.92 -5.50 -1.92
C ILE A 47 -13.23 -4.81 -2.33
N GLU A 48 -13.88 -4.15 -1.37
CA GLU A 48 -15.20 -3.50 -1.58
C GLU A 48 -15.09 -2.00 -1.86
N GLY A 49 -13.90 -1.40 -1.70
CA GLY A 49 -13.69 0.04 -1.88
C GLY A 49 -12.29 0.40 -2.36
N TYR A 50 -12.18 1.45 -3.17
CA TYR A 50 -10.90 1.99 -3.64
C TYR A 50 -10.60 3.31 -2.94
N PRO A 51 -9.36 3.53 -2.46
CA PRO A 51 -8.20 2.64 -2.50
C PRO A 51 -8.20 1.66 -1.30
N THR A 52 -8.01 0.36 -1.54
CA THR A 52 -7.71 -0.62 -0.48
C THR A 52 -6.21 -0.94 -0.50
N LEU A 53 -5.58 -0.89 0.66
CA LEU A 53 -4.18 -1.24 0.85
C LEU A 53 -4.08 -2.43 1.80
N LYS A 54 -3.28 -3.42 1.44
CA LYS A 54 -2.96 -4.58 2.28
C LYS A 54 -1.46 -4.77 2.32
N ILE A 55 -0.95 -5.13 3.48
CA ILE A 55 0.45 -5.45 3.70
C ILE A 55 0.59 -6.96 3.70
N PHE A 56 1.51 -7.49 2.91
CA PHE A 56 1.83 -8.91 2.90
C PHE A 56 3.17 -9.12 3.61
N ARG A 57 3.15 -9.76 4.79
CA ARG A 57 4.36 -10.16 5.51
C ARG A 57 4.49 -11.67 5.52
N LYS A 58 5.52 -12.22 4.87
CA LYS A 58 5.79 -13.68 4.83
C LYS A 58 4.54 -14.52 4.47
N GLY A 59 3.70 -14.02 3.56
CA GLY A 59 2.46 -14.68 3.13
C GLY A 59 1.22 -14.39 4.01
N ASN A 60 1.35 -13.62 5.09
CA ASN A 60 0.23 -13.20 5.92
C ASN A 60 -0.28 -11.81 5.47
N PRO A 61 -1.53 -11.70 4.96
CA PRO A 61 -2.13 -10.42 4.62
C PRO A 61 -2.62 -9.71 5.89
N SER A 62 -2.10 -8.53 6.16
CA SER A 62 -2.56 -7.64 7.22
C SER A 62 -3.21 -6.38 6.61
N PRO A 63 -4.27 -5.85 7.22
CA PRO A 63 -4.86 -4.59 6.78
C PRO A 63 -3.85 -3.45 6.94
N TYR A 64 -3.79 -2.56 5.93
CA TYR A 64 -3.01 -1.33 6.05
C TYR A 64 -3.84 -0.31 6.85
N ASN A 65 -3.48 -0.12 8.12
CA ASN A 65 -4.07 0.91 8.98
C ASN A 65 -3.26 2.22 9.02
N GLY A 66 -2.30 2.37 8.10
CA GLY A 66 -1.49 3.57 8.01
C GLY A 66 -2.23 4.73 7.35
N LYS A 67 -1.68 5.93 7.49
CA LYS A 67 -2.13 7.08 6.69
C LYS A 67 -1.58 6.96 5.27
N THR A 68 -2.32 7.47 4.32
CA THR A 68 -1.95 7.48 2.89
C THR A 68 -2.01 8.88 2.30
N ASP A 69 -1.94 9.88 3.17
CA ASP A 69 -2.10 11.28 2.78
C ASP A 69 -0.89 11.76 1.96
N SER A 70 0.31 11.25 2.29
CA SER A 70 1.57 11.59 1.63
C SER A 70 2.50 10.37 1.48
N GLU A 71 3.51 10.49 0.62
CA GLU A 71 4.54 9.44 0.42
C GLU A 71 5.27 9.15 1.73
N TYR A 72 5.50 10.19 2.52
CA TYR A 72 6.18 10.10 3.80
C TYR A 72 5.42 9.21 4.79
N ASP A 73 4.10 9.35 4.90
CA ASP A 73 3.30 8.50 5.79
C ASP A 73 3.41 7.01 5.41
N ILE A 74 3.36 6.69 4.11
CA ILE A 74 3.49 5.32 3.62
C ILE A 74 4.88 4.78 3.92
N VAL A 75 5.92 5.58 3.66
CA VAL A 75 7.32 5.22 3.92
C VAL A 75 7.54 4.99 5.41
N VAL A 76 7.10 5.91 6.26
CA VAL A 76 7.26 5.81 7.73
C VAL A 76 6.47 4.62 8.27
N PHE A 77 5.23 4.41 7.82
CA PHE A 77 4.44 3.27 8.27
C PHE A 77 5.11 1.95 7.92
N MET A 78 5.61 1.81 6.68
CA MET A 78 6.33 0.61 6.24
C MET A 78 7.66 0.42 6.99
N LYS A 79 8.41 1.50 7.26
CA LYS A 79 9.63 1.42 8.06
C LYS A 79 9.37 1.00 9.51
N ASN A 80 8.34 1.54 10.15
CA ASN A 80 7.95 1.13 11.51
C ASN A 80 7.50 -0.33 11.53
N GLN A 81 6.72 -0.74 10.52
CA GLN A 81 6.30 -2.12 10.36
C GLN A 81 7.51 -3.07 10.26
N VAL A 82 8.56 -2.70 9.52
CA VAL A 82 9.77 -3.53 9.39
C VAL A 82 10.66 -3.50 10.64
N GLY A 83 10.67 -2.41 11.40
CA GLY A 83 11.47 -2.26 12.62
C GLY A 83 10.94 -3.04 13.83
N ASP A 84 9.66 -3.41 13.84
CA ASP A 84 9.02 -4.21 14.91
C ASP A 84 9.29 -5.71 14.74
N GLY A 85 10.57 -6.05 14.62
CA GLY A 85 11.08 -7.41 14.52
C GLY A 85 12.18 -7.68 15.54
N ALA A 86 12.09 -7.05 16.71
CA ALA A 86 12.87 -7.40 17.90
C ALA A 86 12.06 -8.37 18.78
#